data_AF-A0A916DGV2-F1
#
_entry.id   AF-A0A916DGV2-F1
#
_cell.length_a   1.000
_cell.length_b   1.000
_cell.length_c   1.000
_cell.angle_alpha   90.00
_cell.angle_beta   90.00
_cell.angle_gamma   90.00
#
_symmetry.space_group_name_H-M   'P 1'
#
loop_
_entity.id
_entity.type
_entity.pdbx_description
1 polymer ?
#
loop_
_entity_poly.entity_id
_entity_poly.type
_entity_poly.pdbx_seq_one_letter_code
_entity_poly.pdbx_strand_id
1 'polypeptide(L)'
;MLRKVRMLLALPLLFLASACVTTEDSVKREASDVTEKIRKGPEQAPLRTITNFTDGLRCMDNLFMMYGIRDVVVISEDLEDKTKKVSAGTKDMMTSAIQGMSRRSRAIRMIAYGSDSGNVIGILKEMERKVNVMPQFGIRGSVSQLDENVAKKVEGGGIAIEPFIGIGRAAVASTTILGIDLQILSTQDLSIVPGVVSSNSVAIFRSGAGLEAEAGYKKFGINYQQNLSKNEGTAQALRTLVELAAIELFGRLTKVPYWLCINGTTNDEGVKTEISDWYTGMFAEAGEFVGYWQLQMRLRGLYQGEVNGVPDENLTKAIMAYREALGMEKNAKLDLAFFTAYLNANHYESAPKAQEVLARAPAAAAEAAAKAVAEKKPLGLKLVSLKGNNLFVKGEEIKLNVQPSKDAYVYCFMQDETKAIQRFFPNRFQRDALISGAKGLDLPGTQKFKINANTKGLQETIACYATARDVFADLPPSVGSGDFETLGAKSLNDIKAAFDKVAGNAVAAANFTVRVR
;
A
#
# COMPACT_ATOMS: atom_id res chain seq x y z
N MET A 1 57.31 -4.84 78.76
CA MET A 1 57.81 -6.04 79.44
C MET A 1 56.98 -7.26 79.00
N LEU A 2 57.68 -8.34 78.65
CA LEU A 2 57.34 -9.78 78.57
C LEU A 2 55.90 -10.21 78.19
N ARG A 3 55.66 -10.89 77.05
CA ARG A 3 55.89 -12.32 76.71
C ARG A 3 54.95 -13.35 77.38
N LYS A 4 54.14 -14.00 76.50
CA LYS A 4 53.64 -15.41 76.48
C LYS A 4 52.71 -15.83 77.64
N VAL A 5 51.72 -16.72 77.52
CA VAL A 5 51.68 -18.10 76.98
C VAL A 5 50.21 -18.53 76.73
N ARG A 6 50.02 -19.42 75.75
CA ARG A 6 48.81 -20.17 75.35
C ARG A 6 48.25 -21.12 76.43
N MET A 7 46.94 -21.38 76.45
CA MET A 7 46.40 -22.76 76.46
C MET A 7 44.89 -22.82 76.08
N LEU A 8 44.54 -23.84 75.29
CA LEU A 8 43.20 -24.23 74.84
C LEU A 8 42.34 -24.81 75.99
N LEU A 9 41.01 -24.63 75.97
CA LEU A 9 39.99 -25.69 75.73
C LEU A 9 38.52 -25.19 75.83
N ALA A 10 37.76 -25.45 74.76
CA ALA A 10 36.35 -25.89 74.66
C ALA A 10 35.15 -25.16 75.33
N LEU A 11 34.37 -24.46 74.47
CA LEU A 11 32.89 -24.44 74.24
C LEU A 11 31.87 -24.64 75.40
N PRO A 12 30.76 -23.87 75.41
CA PRO A 12 29.70 -24.13 74.43
C PRO A 12 29.21 -22.91 73.62
N LEU A 13 28.70 -23.25 72.44
CA LEU A 13 28.05 -22.45 71.41
C LEU A 13 26.85 -21.66 71.97
N LEU A 14 26.83 -20.34 71.76
CA LEU A 14 25.60 -19.55 71.61
C LEU A 14 25.64 -18.90 70.22
N PHE A 15 25.07 -19.58 69.22
CA PHE A 15 24.71 -18.94 67.95
C PHE A 15 23.39 -18.20 68.15
N LEU A 16 23.47 -16.87 68.21
CA LEU A 16 22.31 -16.00 68.05
C LEU A 16 21.82 -16.10 66.61
N ALA A 17 20.58 -16.54 66.47
CA ALA A 17 19.85 -16.65 65.21
C ALA A 17 19.64 -15.27 64.58
N SER A 18 20.02 -15.15 63.31
CA SER A 18 19.44 -14.17 62.39
C SER A 18 18.97 -14.91 61.14
N ALA A 19 17.98 -15.78 61.32
CA ALA A 19 17.17 -16.27 60.22
C ALA A 19 16.24 -15.13 59.81
N CYS A 20 16.44 -14.55 58.62
CA CYS A 20 15.39 -13.80 57.95
C CYS A 20 14.27 -14.80 57.63
N VAL A 21 13.33 -14.97 58.56
CA VAL A 21 12.08 -15.67 58.32
C VAL A 21 11.25 -14.75 57.42
N THR A 22 11.32 -14.98 56.11
CA THR A 22 10.27 -14.53 55.20
C THR A 22 9.02 -15.31 55.59
N THR A 23 8.22 -14.75 56.50
CA THR A 23 6.95 -15.35 56.89
C THR A 23 6.07 -15.48 55.64
N GLU A 24 5.36 -16.58 55.49
CA GLU A 24 4.38 -16.80 54.41
C GLU A 24 3.40 -15.62 54.28
N ASP A 25 3.14 -14.93 55.39
CA ASP A 25 2.35 -13.70 55.48
C ASP A 25 2.96 -12.49 54.76
N SER A 26 4.29 -12.34 54.69
CA SER A 26 4.91 -11.23 53.95
C SER A 26 4.82 -11.44 52.44
N VAL A 27 4.96 -12.68 51.98
CA VAL A 27 4.79 -13.05 50.56
C VAL A 27 3.33 -12.97 50.14
N LYS A 28 2.39 -13.42 51.00
CA LYS A 28 0.95 -13.26 50.76
C LYS A 28 0.51 -11.80 50.76
N ARG A 29 1.07 -10.96 51.64
CA ARG A 29 0.78 -9.52 51.67
C ARG A 29 1.31 -8.80 50.43
N GLU A 30 2.52 -9.08 49.97
CA GLU A 30 3.02 -8.55 48.69
C GLU A 30 2.17 -9.01 47.51
N ALA A 31 1.81 -10.30 47.47
CA ALA A 31 0.96 -10.84 46.42
C ALA A 31 -0.46 -10.24 46.46
N SER A 32 -1.03 -9.97 47.65
CA SER A 32 -2.34 -9.35 47.79
C SER A 32 -2.33 -7.86 47.44
N ASP A 33 -1.27 -7.12 47.80
CA ASP A 33 -1.12 -5.69 47.46
C ASP A 33 -0.94 -5.48 45.94
N VAL A 34 -0.18 -6.38 45.30
CA VAL A 34 -0.02 -6.42 43.84
C VAL A 34 -1.34 -6.79 43.17
N THR A 35 -2.08 -7.77 43.71
CA THR A 35 -3.39 -8.18 43.19
C THR A 35 -4.43 -7.08 43.37
N GLU A 36 -4.40 -6.32 44.47
CA GLU A 36 -5.33 -5.20 44.72
C GLU A 36 -5.03 -3.99 43.81
N LYS A 37 -3.75 -3.72 43.51
CA LYS A 37 -3.31 -2.75 42.50
C LYS A 37 -3.66 -3.17 41.07
N ILE A 38 -3.73 -4.48 40.77
CA ILE A 38 -4.20 -5.00 39.48
C ILE A 38 -5.74 -4.99 39.42
N ARG A 39 -6.43 -5.21 40.55
CA ARG A 39 -7.91 -5.22 40.67
C ARG A 39 -8.50 -3.82 40.55
N LYS A 40 -7.78 -2.78 40.97
CA LYS A 40 -7.99 -1.42 40.48
C LYS A 40 -7.42 -1.34 39.06
N GLY A 41 -8.17 -1.87 38.09
CA GLY A 41 -7.82 -1.77 36.67
C GLY A 41 -7.48 -0.32 36.31
N PRO A 42 -6.63 -0.09 35.29
CA PRO A 42 -6.17 1.26 34.98
C PRO A 42 -7.39 2.18 34.76
N GLU A 43 -7.53 3.22 35.59
CA GLU A 43 -8.48 4.34 35.37
C GLU A 43 -8.10 5.18 34.13
N GLN A 44 -7.21 4.67 33.28
CA GLN A 44 -6.83 5.31 32.04
C GLN A 44 -7.82 4.89 30.97
N ALA A 45 -8.43 5.89 30.32
CA ALA A 45 -9.19 5.68 29.10
C ALA A 45 -8.36 4.83 28.11
N PRO A 46 -8.99 3.92 27.34
CA PRO A 46 -8.27 3.04 26.42
C PRO A 46 -7.38 3.87 25.49
N LEU A 47 -6.06 3.69 25.64
CA LEU A 47 -5.07 4.35 24.80
C LEU A 47 -5.07 3.69 23.42
N ARG A 48 -5.17 4.48 22.36
CA ARG A 48 -4.90 3.99 21.02
C ARG A 48 -3.42 3.63 20.93
N THR A 49 -3.11 2.46 20.38
CA THR A 49 -1.74 2.13 19.99
C THR A 49 -1.31 3.09 18.88
N ILE A 50 -0.50 4.08 19.24
CA ILE A 50 0.10 5.02 18.30
C ILE A 50 1.56 4.60 18.13
N THR A 51 1.97 4.45 16.88
CA THR A 51 3.35 4.18 16.49
C THR A 51 3.95 5.41 15.84
N ASN A 52 5.28 5.44 15.72
CA ASN A 52 5.97 6.50 14.99
C ASN A 52 5.64 6.52 13.48
N PHE A 53 4.98 5.48 12.95
CA PHE A 53 4.60 5.38 11.54
C PHE A 53 3.13 5.63 11.25
N THR A 54 2.30 5.90 12.26
CA THR A 54 0.87 6.19 12.05
C THR A 54 0.67 7.37 11.09
N ASP A 55 1.51 8.40 11.18
CA ASP A 55 1.47 9.53 10.24
C ASP A 55 2.07 9.19 8.88
N GLY A 56 3.08 8.31 8.83
CA GLY A 56 3.60 7.75 7.59
C GLY A 56 2.54 6.98 6.79
N LEU A 57 1.70 6.19 7.46
CA LEU A 57 0.57 5.51 6.83
C LEU A 57 -0.43 6.52 6.22
N ARG A 58 -0.78 7.58 6.94
CA ARG A 58 -1.65 8.65 6.41
C ARG A 58 -1.01 9.38 5.23
N CYS A 59 0.30 9.61 5.28
CA CYS A 59 1.05 10.20 4.18
C CYS A 59 0.99 9.30 2.93
N MET A 60 1.14 7.99 3.08
CA MET A 60 1.02 7.03 1.97
C MET A 60 -0.35 7.09 1.30
N ASP A 61 -1.43 7.22 2.09
CA ASP A 61 -2.78 7.39 1.55
C ASP A 61 -2.86 8.61 0.61
N ASN A 62 -2.25 9.73 1.01
CA ASN A 62 -2.13 10.94 0.17
C ASN A 62 -1.31 10.70 -1.10
N LEU A 63 -0.17 10.00 -1.00
CA LEU A 63 0.64 9.66 -2.17
C LEU A 63 -0.14 8.78 -3.15
N PHE A 64 -0.92 7.81 -2.67
CA PHE A 64 -1.75 6.99 -3.55
C PHE A 64 -2.76 7.81 -4.35
N MET A 65 -3.42 8.80 -3.73
CA MET A 65 -4.30 9.72 -4.47
C MET A 65 -3.52 10.58 -5.47
N MET A 66 -2.38 11.16 -5.06
CA MET A 66 -1.57 12.05 -5.89
C MET A 66 -1.02 11.34 -7.13
N TYR A 67 -0.65 10.07 -7.01
CA TYR A 67 -0.13 9.23 -8.10
C TYR A 67 -1.23 8.40 -8.80
N GLY A 68 -2.50 8.58 -8.42
CA GLY A 68 -3.64 7.91 -9.06
C GLY A 68 -3.69 6.39 -8.85
N ILE A 69 -3.07 5.88 -7.77
CA ILE A 69 -3.04 4.47 -7.42
C ILE A 69 -4.43 4.02 -6.97
N ARG A 70 -4.93 2.95 -7.59
CA ARG A 70 -6.26 2.38 -7.34
C ARG A 70 -6.30 0.91 -7.70
N ASP A 71 -7.29 0.21 -7.15
CA ASP A 71 -7.63 -1.18 -7.49
C ASP A 71 -6.45 -2.17 -7.31
N VAL A 72 -5.55 -1.91 -6.35
CA VAL A 72 -4.49 -2.85 -5.97
C VAL A 72 -5.07 -3.87 -5.01
N VAL A 73 -5.19 -5.12 -5.45
CA VAL A 73 -5.80 -6.18 -4.62
C VAL A 73 -4.76 -7.20 -4.22
N VAL A 74 -4.62 -7.36 -2.91
CA VAL A 74 -3.62 -8.20 -2.28
C VAL A 74 -4.24 -9.26 -1.40
N ILE A 75 -3.57 -10.40 -1.29
CA ILE A 75 -3.82 -11.44 -0.30
C ILE A 75 -2.56 -11.61 0.55
N SER A 76 -2.67 -12.00 1.81
CA SER A 76 -1.49 -12.35 2.63
C SER A 76 -1.53 -13.81 3.02
N GLU A 77 -0.40 -14.49 2.86
CA GLU A 77 -0.11 -15.73 3.60
C GLU A 77 -0.03 -15.44 5.09
N ASP A 78 -0.04 -16.48 5.91
CA ASP A 78 0.24 -16.33 7.33
C ASP A 78 1.69 -15.88 7.52
N LEU A 79 1.86 -14.72 8.16
CA LEU A 79 3.16 -14.13 8.47
C LEU A 79 3.72 -14.77 9.74
N GLU A 80 4.13 -16.03 9.62
CA GLU A 80 4.53 -16.86 10.74
C GLU A 80 5.73 -16.28 11.52
N ASP A 81 5.72 -16.51 12.83
CA ASP A 81 6.87 -16.28 13.69
C ASP A 81 7.80 -17.49 13.65
N LYS A 82 8.84 -17.44 12.80
CA LYS A 82 9.83 -18.52 12.68
C LYS A 82 10.76 -18.61 13.89
N THR A 83 10.79 -17.58 14.73
CA THR A 83 11.54 -17.57 16.00
C THR A 83 10.79 -18.33 17.10
N LYS A 84 9.46 -18.43 16.98
CA LYS A 84 8.52 -19.02 17.96
C LYS A 84 8.51 -18.32 19.32
N LYS A 85 9.05 -17.11 19.42
CA LYS A 85 9.27 -16.41 20.69
C LYS A 85 8.50 -15.10 20.83
N VAL A 86 8.02 -14.52 19.73
CA VAL A 86 7.25 -13.27 19.76
C VAL A 86 5.76 -13.55 19.94
N SER A 87 5.24 -14.58 19.25
CA SER A 87 3.84 -15.03 19.33
C SER A 87 2.82 -13.86 19.26
N ALA A 88 2.81 -13.17 18.12
CA ALA A 88 1.95 -12.00 17.88
C ALA A 88 1.12 -12.15 16.60
N GLY A 89 0.00 -11.42 16.52
CA GLY A 89 -0.87 -11.36 15.34
C GLY A 89 -0.28 -10.53 14.21
N THR A 90 0.84 -10.96 13.62
CA THR A 90 1.57 -10.24 12.56
C THR A 90 0.68 -9.95 11.34
N LYS A 91 -0.17 -10.90 10.95
CA LYS A 91 -1.14 -10.74 9.85
C LYS A 91 -2.17 -9.65 10.14
N ASP A 92 -2.65 -9.55 11.37
CA ASP A 92 -3.61 -8.53 11.79
C ASP A 92 -2.96 -7.14 11.88
N MET A 93 -1.70 -7.09 12.34
CA MET A 93 -0.89 -5.87 12.29
C MET A 93 -0.69 -5.39 10.85
N MET A 94 -0.38 -6.31 9.92
CA MET A 94 -0.23 -5.99 8.50
C MET A 94 -1.56 -5.50 7.90
N THR A 95 -2.65 -6.20 8.19
CA THR A 95 -4.00 -5.79 7.76
C THR A 95 -4.31 -4.39 8.26
N SER A 96 -4.02 -4.10 9.52
CA SER A 96 -4.24 -2.79 10.13
C SER A 96 -3.39 -1.70 9.48
N ALA A 97 -2.11 -1.98 9.17
CA ALA A 97 -1.21 -1.05 8.49
C ALA A 97 -1.71 -0.72 7.07
N ILE A 98 -2.08 -1.74 6.29
CA ILE A 98 -2.63 -1.59 4.93
C ILE A 98 -3.92 -0.78 4.95
N GLN A 99 -4.83 -1.09 5.87
CA GLN A 99 -6.05 -0.31 6.05
C GLN A 99 -5.72 1.13 6.43
N GLY A 100 -4.73 1.35 7.30
CA GLY A 100 -4.25 2.67 7.72
C GLY A 100 -3.76 3.56 6.58
N MET A 101 -3.10 2.98 5.57
CA MET A 101 -2.57 3.70 4.40
C MET A 101 -3.51 3.78 3.20
N SER A 102 -4.70 3.19 3.28
CA SER A 102 -5.64 3.07 2.16
C SER A 102 -7.06 3.54 2.53
N ARG A 103 -7.21 4.35 3.59
CA ARG A 103 -8.52 4.71 4.15
C ARG A 103 -9.33 5.59 3.20
N ARG A 104 -8.70 6.63 2.64
CA ARG A 104 -9.34 7.62 1.78
C ARG A 104 -9.17 7.28 0.30
N SER A 105 -7.95 6.91 -0.10
CA SER A 105 -7.65 6.53 -1.49
C SER A 105 -8.36 5.24 -1.91
N ARG A 106 -8.61 4.32 -0.97
CA ARG A 106 -9.05 2.94 -1.25
C ARG A 106 -8.14 2.26 -2.28
N ALA A 107 -6.87 2.67 -2.32
CA ALA A 107 -5.91 2.26 -3.34
C ALA A 107 -5.58 0.77 -3.25
N ILE A 108 -5.41 0.29 -2.03
CA ILE A 108 -5.07 -1.09 -1.69
C ILE A 108 -6.24 -1.74 -0.98
N ARG A 109 -6.59 -2.94 -1.43
CA ARG A 109 -7.60 -3.81 -0.83
C ARG A 109 -6.96 -5.14 -0.46
N MET A 110 -6.98 -5.45 0.83
CA MET A 110 -6.52 -6.74 1.33
C MET A 110 -7.71 -7.69 1.46
N ILE A 111 -7.62 -8.86 0.83
CA ILE A 111 -8.59 -9.93 1.05
C ILE A 111 -8.14 -10.72 2.28
N ALA A 112 -8.94 -10.65 3.34
CA ALA A 112 -8.73 -11.41 4.57
C ALA A 112 -9.27 -12.84 4.39
N TYR A 113 -8.40 -13.84 4.53
CA TYR A 113 -8.77 -15.25 4.57
C TYR A 113 -8.35 -15.86 5.90
N GLY A 114 -9.17 -16.78 6.41
CA GLY A 114 -8.93 -17.50 7.65
C GLY A 114 -7.69 -18.40 7.57
N SER A 115 -7.08 -18.64 8.74
CA SER A 115 -5.89 -19.49 8.96
C SER A 115 -6.04 -20.93 8.49
N ASP A 116 -7.26 -21.38 8.19
CA ASP A 116 -7.58 -22.79 7.90
C ASP A 116 -7.22 -23.19 6.45
N SER A 117 -6.81 -22.23 5.62
CA SER A 117 -6.39 -22.45 4.23
C SER A 117 -4.86 -22.31 4.13
N GLY A 118 -4.14 -23.43 4.28
CA GLY A 118 -2.70 -23.48 4.53
C GLY A 118 -1.73 -22.91 3.48
N ASN A 119 -2.18 -22.20 2.43
CA ASN A 119 -1.36 -21.38 1.53
C ASN A 119 -2.21 -20.59 0.51
N VAL A 120 -1.62 -19.57 -0.15
CA VAL A 120 -2.27 -18.78 -1.22
C VAL A 120 -2.76 -19.65 -2.37
N ILE A 121 -2.05 -20.71 -2.74
CA ILE A 121 -2.41 -21.59 -3.86
C ILE A 121 -3.75 -22.31 -3.62
N GLY A 122 -3.97 -22.82 -2.41
CA GLY A 122 -5.22 -23.46 -2.02
C GLY A 122 -6.41 -22.50 -2.12
N ILE A 123 -6.20 -21.25 -1.70
CA ILE A 123 -7.22 -20.19 -1.76
C ILE A 123 -7.54 -19.83 -3.21
N LEU A 124 -6.53 -19.64 -4.05
CA LEU A 124 -6.72 -19.32 -5.47
C LEU A 124 -7.56 -20.39 -6.18
N LYS A 125 -7.34 -21.68 -5.89
CA LYS A 125 -8.16 -22.78 -6.43
C LYS A 125 -9.62 -22.75 -5.94
N GLU A 126 -9.87 -22.31 -4.72
CA GLU A 126 -11.25 -22.16 -4.23
C GLU A 126 -11.93 -20.93 -4.84
N MET A 127 -11.20 -19.82 -4.97
CA MET A 127 -11.69 -18.59 -5.60
C MET A 127 -12.05 -18.83 -7.07
N GLU A 128 -11.23 -19.54 -7.86
CA GLU A 128 -11.56 -19.90 -9.25
C GLU A 128 -12.91 -20.62 -9.39
N ARG A 129 -13.35 -21.35 -8.36
CA ARG A 129 -14.64 -22.07 -8.38
C ARG A 129 -15.82 -21.21 -7.97
N LYS A 130 -15.61 -20.11 -7.24
CA LYS A 130 -16.67 -19.30 -6.60
C LYS A 130 -16.71 -17.84 -7.07
N VAL A 131 -15.61 -17.29 -7.57
CA VAL A 131 -15.42 -15.87 -7.88
C VAL A 131 -14.61 -15.73 -9.17
N ASN A 132 -15.09 -14.95 -10.14
CA ASN A 132 -14.43 -14.76 -11.43
C ASN A 132 -13.21 -13.79 -11.40
N VAL A 133 -12.75 -13.38 -10.22
CA VAL A 133 -11.77 -12.29 -10.05
C VAL A 133 -10.75 -12.61 -8.97
N MET A 134 -9.48 -12.61 -9.39
CA MET A 134 -8.34 -12.95 -8.54
C MET A 134 -7.66 -11.68 -7.97
N PRO A 135 -7.05 -11.77 -6.77
CA PRO A 135 -6.06 -10.79 -6.32
C PRO A 135 -4.93 -10.68 -7.35
N GLN A 136 -4.28 -9.52 -7.46
CA GLN A 136 -3.10 -9.36 -8.33
C GLN A 136 -1.82 -9.85 -7.63
N PHE A 137 -1.77 -9.66 -6.31
CA PHE A 137 -0.53 -9.83 -5.56
C PHE A 137 -0.77 -10.63 -4.28
N GLY A 138 0.25 -11.38 -3.85
CA GLY A 138 0.33 -11.99 -2.54
C GLY A 138 1.43 -11.36 -1.70
N ILE A 139 1.25 -11.32 -0.38
CA ILE A 139 2.27 -10.98 0.60
C ILE A 139 2.75 -12.27 1.24
N ARG A 140 4.06 -12.49 1.24
CA ARG A 140 4.72 -13.61 1.91
C ARG A 140 5.87 -13.10 2.77
N GLY A 141 6.10 -13.75 3.90
CA GLY A 141 7.23 -13.42 4.76
C GLY A 141 7.08 -14.00 6.15
N SER A 142 7.94 -13.58 7.07
CA SER A 142 7.96 -14.07 8.45
C SER A 142 8.68 -13.11 9.39
N VAL A 143 8.40 -13.25 10.69
CA VAL A 143 9.35 -12.79 11.72
C VAL A 143 10.55 -13.73 11.66
N SER A 144 11.65 -13.24 11.12
CA SER A 144 12.82 -14.04 10.74
C SER A 144 13.87 -14.11 11.82
N GLN A 145 13.93 -13.13 12.73
CA GLN A 145 14.99 -13.01 13.73
C GLN A 145 14.46 -12.50 15.06
N LEU A 146 14.91 -13.12 16.16
CA LEU A 146 14.78 -12.60 17.52
C LEU A 146 16.00 -13.05 18.35
N ASP A 147 17.01 -12.18 18.38
CA ASP A 147 18.24 -12.42 19.13
C ASP A 147 18.21 -11.62 20.43
N GLU A 148 18.20 -12.32 21.55
CA GLU A 148 18.10 -11.71 22.88
C GLU A 148 19.48 -11.62 23.55
N ASN A 149 19.70 -10.56 24.32
CA ASN A 149 20.95 -10.33 25.07
C ASN A 149 22.20 -10.18 24.18
N VAL A 150 22.06 -9.56 23.00
CA VAL A 150 23.15 -9.35 22.03
C VAL A 150 24.27 -8.48 22.61
N ALA A 151 23.92 -7.54 23.50
CA ALA A 151 24.87 -6.78 24.31
C ALA A 151 24.45 -6.82 25.79
N LYS A 152 25.41 -7.10 26.68
CA LYS A 152 25.24 -7.11 28.15
C LYS A 152 26.10 -6.02 28.77
N LYS A 153 25.62 -5.45 29.89
CA LYS A 153 26.25 -4.39 30.69
C LYS A 153 27.78 -4.52 30.75
N VAL A 154 28.50 -3.51 30.27
CA VAL A 154 29.92 -3.28 30.57
C VAL A 154 29.99 -2.04 31.45
N GLU A 155 30.52 -2.16 32.67
CA GLU A 155 30.71 -0.99 33.54
C GLU A 155 31.76 -0.05 32.95
N GLY A 156 31.37 1.22 32.72
CA GLY A 156 32.31 2.32 32.42
C GLY A 156 32.58 2.63 30.95
N GLY A 157 32.07 1.85 29.98
CA GLY A 157 32.27 2.08 28.53
C GLY A 157 30.95 2.31 27.78
N GLY A 158 30.92 3.28 26.86
CA GLY A 158 29.79 3.45 25.94
C GLY A 158 29.66 2.25 25.00
N ILE A 159 28.44 1.82 24.70
CA ILE A 159 28.17 0.74 23.74
C ILE A 159 27.70 1.39 22.45
N ALA A 160 28.50 1.26 21.39
CA ALA A 160 28.04 1.50 20.03
C ALA A 160 27.61 0.17 19.42
N ILE A 161 26.31 0.05 19.14
CA ILE A 161 25.79 -1.06 18.35
C ILE A 161 25.52 -0.50 16.97
N GLU A 162 26.54 -0.52 16.11
CA GLU A 162 26.33 -0.23 14.69
C GLU A 162 25.48 -1.37 14.08
N PRO A 163 24.46 -1.07 13.26
CA PRO A 163 24.08 0.24 12.71
C PRO A 163 23.02 1.02 13.51
N PHE A 164 22.57 0.55 14.67
CA PHE A 164 21.36 1.03 15.35
C PHE A 164 21.55 2.33 16.13
N ILE A 165 22.51 2.45 17.06
CA ILE A 165 22.90 3.71 17.76
C ILE A 165 24.31 3.56 18.39
N GLY A 166 25.10 4.66 18.42
CA GLY A 166 26.23 4.87 19.34
C GLY A 166 25.81 5.59 20.63
N ILE A 167 25.42 4.87 21.70
CA ILE A 167 24.96 5.51 22.95
C ILE A 167 26.14 5.67 23.93
N GLY A 168 26.40 6.92 24.31
CA GLY A 168 27.31 7.26 25.41
C GLY A 168 26.66 7.09 26.80
N ARG A 169 27.41 6.50 27.74
CA ARG A 169 27.21 6.50 29.21
C ARG A 169 25.83 6.10 29.80
N ALA A 170 24.92 5.45 29.06
CA ALA A 170 23.72 4.85 29.66
C ALA A 170 23.93 3.36 30.00
N ALA A 171 23.54 2.94 31.21
CA ALA A 171 23.62 1.56 31.66
C ALA A 171 22.52 0.69 30.99
N VAL A 172 22.76 0.29 29.74
CA VAL A 172 21.94 -0.71 29.03
C VAL A 172 22.12 -2.07 29.74
N ALA A 173 21.02 -2.67 30.20
CA ALA A 173 21.06 -3.97 30.88
C ALA A 173 21.01 -5.15 29.90
N SER A 174 20.24 -5.03 28.82
CA SER A 174 20.19 -6.02 27.75
C SER A 174 19.71 -5.39 26.43
N THR A 175 20.22 -5.89 25.30
CA THR A 175 19.73 -5.54 23.95
C THR A 175 19.12 -6.76 23.26
N THR A 176 17.97 -6.59 22.61
CA THR A 176 17.32 -7.61 21.78
C THR A 176 17.18 -7.12 20.34
N ILE A 177 17.55 -7.91 19.34
CA ILE A 177 17.35 -7.61 17.93
C ILE A 177 16.13 -8.40 17.43
N LEU A 178 15.19 -7.72 16.79
CA LEU A 178 14.02 -8.31 16.16
C LEU A 178 14.03 -7.97 14.66
N GLY A 179 13.78 -8.95 13.79
CA GLY A 179 13.78 -8.78 12.33
C GLY A 179 12.53 -9.35 11.65
N ILE A 180 12.10 -8.70 10.56
CA ILE A 180 11.03 -9.16 9.68
C ILE A 180 11.47 -9.05 8.22
N ASP A 181 11.15 -10.08 7.45
CA ASP A 181 11.39 -10.15 6.01
C ASP A 181 10.09 -10.42 5.27
N LEU A 182 9.72 -9.51 4.37
CA LEU A 182 8.50 -9.58 3.58
C LEU A 182 8.78 -9.32 2.08
N GLN A 183 7.98 -9.94 1.23
CA GLN A 183 8.08 -9.84 -0.23
C GLN A 183 6.70 -9.93 -0.89
N ILE A 184 6.57 -9.32 -2.06
CA ILE A 184 5.37 -9.44 -2.90
C ILE A 184 5.56 -10.51 -3.97
N LEU A 185 4.54 -11.34 -4.15
CA LEU A 185 4.43 -12.29 -5.25
C LEU A 185 3.32 -11.88 -6.23
N SER A 186 3.51 -12.17 -7.50
CA SER A 186 2.46 -12.13 -8.51
C SER A 186 1.61 -13.39 -8.38
N THR A 187 0.28 -13.24 -8.27
CA THR A 187 -0.62 -14.40 -8.20
C THR A 187 -0.83 -15.08 -9.54
N GLN A 188 -0.42 -14.43 -10.65
CA GLN A 188 -0.55 -14.97 -11.99
C GLN A 188 0.31 -16.22 -12.20
N ASP A 189 1.58 -16.09 -11.82
CA ASP A 189 2.65 -17.03 -12.12
C ASP A 189 3.41 -17.45 -10.85
N LEU A 190 2.98 -16.94 -9.68
CA LEU A 190 3.55 -17.22 -8.36
C LEU A 190 5.02 -16.81 -8.24
N SER A 191 5.49 -15.92 -9.13
CA SER A 191 6.84 -15.37 -9.09
C SER A 191 6.94 -14.23 -8.07
N ILE A 192 8.14 -13.99 -7.56
CA ILE A 192 8.41 -12.81 -6.71
C ILE A 192 8.50 -11.59 -7.62
N VAL A 193 7.79 -10.52 -7.27
CA VAL A 193 7.90 -9.25 -8.01
C VAL A 193 9.27 -8.63 -7.71
N PRO A 194 10.15 -8.48 -8.72
CA PRO A 194 11.51 -7.99 -8.49
C PRO A 194 11.53 -6.59 -7.85
N GLY A 195 12.41 -6.39 -6.87
CA GLY A 195 12.58 -5.10 -6.19
C GLY A 195 11.48 -4.73 -5.18
N VAL A 196 10.45 -5.56 -5.01
CA VAL A 196 9.35 -5.33 -4.05
C VAL A 196 9.53 -6.23 -2.82
N VAL A 197 10.56 -5.88 -2.05
CA VAL A 197 10.93 -6.56 -0.80
C VAL A 197 11.10 -5.53 0.32
N SER A 198 10.90 -5.99 1.55
CA SER A 198 11.15 -5.22 2.77
C SER A 198 11.83 -6.13 3.79
N SER A 199 13.07 -5.79 4.14
CA SER A 199 13.83 -6.44 5.20
C SER A 199 14.22 -5.37 6.21
N ASN A 200 13.66 -5.46 7.42
CA ASN A 200 13.88 -4.45 8.45
C ASN A 200 14.09 -5.13 9.81
N SER A 201 14.97 -4.53 10.63
CA SER A 201 15.24 -4.96 11.99
C SER A 201 15.29 -3.79 12.96
N VAL A 202 15.01 -4.07 14.23
CA VAL A 202 14.98 -3.11 15.32
C VAL A 202 15.75 -3.65 16.52
N ALA A 203 16.54 -2.79 17.14
CA ALA A 203 17.19 -3.07 18.42
C ALA A 203 16.32 -2.53 19.56
N ILE A 204 16.04 -3.37 20.55
CA ILE A 204 15.26 -3.05 21.75
C ILE A 204 16.22 -3.03 22.93
N PHE A 205 16.41 -1.87 23.52
CA PHE A 205 17.26 -1.64 24.68
C PHE A 205 16.42 -1.69 25.96
N ARG A 206 16.84 -2.47 26.95
CA ARG A 206 16.22 -2.51 28.29
C ARG A 206 17.17 -1.94 29.33
N SER A 207 16.68 -1.02 30.15
CA SER A 207 17.41 -0.45 31.29
C SER A 207 17.31 -1.35 32.53
N GLY A 208 18.32 -1.32 33.41
CA GLY A 208 18.51 -2.27 34.53
C GLY A 208 17.44 -2.27 35.62
N ALA A 209 16.49 -1.33 35.62
CA ALA A 209 15.36 -1.31 36.56
C ALA A 209 14.03 -1.79 35.92
N GLY A 210 14.04 -2.19 34.63
CA GLY A 210 12.86 -2.74 33.94
C GLY A 210 11.68 -1.78 33.78
N LEU A 211 11.88 -0.47 33.99
CA LEU A 211 10.83 0.55 33.95
C LEU A 211 10.70 1.23 32.58
N GLU A 212 11.73 1.23 31.75
CA GLU A 212 11.76 1.91 30.45
C GLU A 212 12.55 1.08 29.42
N ALA A 213 11.99 0.93 28.22
CA ALA A 213 12.65 0.33 27.07
C ALA A 213 12.67 1.33 25.90
N GLU A 214 13.73 1.30 25.09
CA GLU A 214 13.86 2.13 23.90
C GLU A 214 14.03 1.24 22.68
N ALA A 215 13.28 1.49 21.61
CA ALA A 215 13.45 0.81 20.33
C ALA A 215 14.15 1.74 19.35
N GLY A 216 15.28 1.28 18.81
CA GLY A 216 16.10 1.98 17.82
C GLY A 216 16.14 1.22 16.50
N TYR A 217 15.81 1.88 15.39
CA TYR A 217 16.00 1.34 14.04
C TYR A 217 16.57 2.41 13.10
N LYS A 218 17.24 1.97 12.03
CA LYS A 218 17.86 2.86 11.03
C LYS A 218 17.31 2.59 9.64
N LYS A 219 16.78 3.62 8.98
CA LYS A 219 16.34 3.54 7.58
C LYS A 219 16.83 4.76 6.81
N PHE A 220 17.36 4.56 5.61
CA PHE A 220 17.93 5.62 4.77
C PHE A 220 19.01 6.47 5.45
N GLY A 221 19.73 5.93 6.43
CA GLY A 221 20.70 6.71 7.21
C GLY A 221 20.10 7.49 8.38
N ILE A 222 18.77 7.49 8.53
CA ILE A 222 18.04 8.18 9.60
C ILE A 222 17.80 7.20 10.75
N ASN A 223 18.15 7.62 11.97
CA ASN A 223 17.88 6.87 13.19
C ASN A 223 16.52 7.27 13.75
N TYR A 224 15.72 6.26 14.08
CA TYR A 224 14.43 6.43 14.70
C TYR A 224 14.44 5.80 16.08
N GLN A 225 13.93 6.54 17.06
CA GLN A 225 13.84 6.11 18.44
C GLN A 225 12.40 6.16 18.91
N GLN A 226 11.99 5.15 19.66
CA GLN A 226 10.68 5.09 20.28
C GLN A 226 10.83 4.63 21.74
N ASN A 227 10.28 5.42 22.66
CA ASN A 227 10.15 5.00 24.05
C ASN A 227 8.99 3.99 24.17
N LEU A 228 9.26 2.85 24.78
CA LEU A 228 8.31 1.78 25.06
C LEU A 228 8.01 1.75 26.55
N SER A 229 6.72 1.74 26.88
CA SER A 229 6.28 1.60 28.28
C SER A 229 6.59 0.22 28.85
N LYS A 230 6.57 0.10 30.18
CA LYS A 230 6.88 -1.11 30.99
C LYS A 230 6.15 -2.39 30.53
N ASN A 231 5.01 -2.26 29.83
CA ASN A 231 4.20 -3.36 29.32
C ASN A 231 4.16 -3.46 27.79
N GLU A 232 4.84 -2.57 27.06
CA GLU A 232 4.89 -2.51 25.60
C GLU A 232 6.14 -3.23 25.10
N GLY A 233 6.09 -4.56 25.04
CA GLY A 233 7.23 -5.42 24.70
C GLY A 233 7.55 -5.55 23.21
N THR A 234 8.20 -6.67 22.85
CA THR A 234 8.61 -7.09 21.50
C THR A 234 7.48 -7.01 20.46
N ALA A 235 6.22 -7.19 20.86
CA ALA A 235 5.05 -7.07 19.98
C ALA A 235 4.82 -5.63 19.46
N GLN A 236 5.15 -4.61 20.24
CA GLN A 236 5.03 -3.21 19.80
C GLN A 236 6.14 -2.83 18.83
N ALA A 237 7.35 -3.31 19.08
CA ALA A 237 8.46 -3.21 18.13
C ALA A 237 8.14 -3.95 16.82
N LEU A 238 7.55 -5.15 16.90
CA LEU A 238 7.08 -5.89 15.73
C LEU A 238 6.02 -5.11 14.94
N ARG A 239 5.02 -4.50 15.61
CA ARG A 239 4.01 -3.67 14.94
C ARG A 239 4.66 -2.54 14.16
N THR A 240 5.62 -1.85 14.76
CA THR A 240 6.38 -0.76 14.11
C THR A 240 7.14 -1.27 12.87
N LEU A 241 7.78 -2.44 12.97
CA LEU A 241 8.42 -3.07 11.81
C LEU A 241 7.43 -3.45 10.70
N VAL A 242 6.26 -3.99 11.07
CA VAL A 242 5.20 -4.36 10.13
C VAL A 242 4.65 -3.13 9.40
N GLU A 243 4.44 -2.02 10.10
CA GLU A 243 3.98 -0.76 9.49
C GLU A 243 5.01 -0.18 8.52
N LEU A 244 6.28 -0.14 8.92
CA LEU A 244 7.38 0.26 8.03
C LEU A 244 7.44 -0.64 6.80
N ALA A 245 7.38 -1.96 7.00
CA ALA A 245 7.44 -2.91 5.92
C ALA A 245 6.26 -2.76 4.95
N ALA A 246 5.06 -2.49 5.46
CA ALA A 246 3.91 -2.19 4.62
C ALA A 246 4.15 -0.91 3.78
N ILE A 247 4.61 0.19 4.39
CA ILE A 247 4.92 1.44 3.68
C ILE A 247 5.91 1.18 2.54
N GLU A 248 6.98 0.42 2.82
CA GLU A 248 8.01 0.10 1.83
C GLU A 248 7.50 -0.80 0.71
N LEU A 249 6.82 -1.91 1.04
CA LEU A 249 6.32 -2.85 0.04
C LEU A 249 5.38 -2.16 -0.94
N PHE A 250 4.41 -1.40 -0.44
CA PHE A 250 3.45 -0.72 -1.30
C PHE A 250 4.04 0.51 -2.00
N GLY A 251 4.99 1.19 -1.37
CA GLY A 251 5.83 2.21 -1.99
C GLY A 251 6.54 1.69 -3.24
N ARG A 252 7.29 0.60 -3.07
CA ARG A 252 8.04 -0.09 -4.13
C ARG A 252 7.13 -0.68 -5.21
N LEU A 253 6.04 -1.34 -4.80
CA LEU A 253 5.07 -1.96 -5.70
C LEU A 253 4.39 -0.94 -6.63
N THR A 254 4.08 0.24 -6.09
CA THR A 254 3.31 1.25 -6.81
C THR A 254 4.17 2.39 -7.35
N LYS A 255 5.49 2.33 -7.12
CA LYS A 255 6.49 3.35 -7.51
C LYS A 255 6.12 4.75 -7.03
N VAL A 256 5.56 4.85 -5.81
CA VAL A 256 5.28 6.11 -5.13
C VAL A 256 6.40 6.40 -4.14
N PRO A 257 6.86 7.66 -3.99
CA PRO A 257 8.04 8.05 -3.22
C PRO A 257 7.81 7.91 -1.70
N TYR A 258 7.71 6.68 -1.22
CA TYR A 258 7.32 6.34 0.15
C TYR A 258 8.29 6.88 1.20
N TRP A 259 9.55 7.14 0.83
CA TRP A 259 10.55 7.75 1.69
C TRP A 259 10.11 9.11 2.22
N LEU A 260 9.31 9.88 1.46
CA LEU A 260 8.73 11.14 1.92
C LEU A 260 7.82 10.96 3.14
N CYS A 261 7.24 9.78 3.31
CA CYS A 261 6.36 9.44 4.43
C CYS A 261 7.10 8.86 5.65
N ILE A 262 8.39 8.60 5.50
CA ILE A 262 9.27 8.14 6.58
C ILE A 262 10.51 9.03 6.64
N ASN A 263 10.29 10.35 6.65
CA ASN A 263 11.29 11.42 6.82
C ASN A 263 12.53 11.36 5.92
N GLY A 264 12.53 10.52 4.88
CA GLY A 264 13.61 10.39 3.92
C GLY A 264 13.57 11.51 2.90
N THR A 265 14.76 11.93 2.46
CA THR A 265 14.95 12.99 1.48
C THR A 265 15.75 12.47 0.29
N THR A 266 15.63 13.13 -0.86
CA THR A 266 16.43 12.80 -2.05
C THR A 266 17.93 13.04 -1.88
N ASN A 267 18.36 13.64 -0.75
CA ASN A 267 19.78 13.81 -0.43
C ASN A 267 20.37 12.58 0.25
N ASP A 268 19.55 11.74 0.87
CA ASP A 268 19.99 10.55 1.59
C ASP A 268 20.51 9.49 0.61
N GLU A 269 21.66 8.90 0.92
CA GLU A 269 22.32 7.93 0.04
C GLU A 269 21.41 6.74 -0.28
N GLY A 270 20.73 6.19 0.73
CA GLY A 270 19.81 5.07 0.52
C GLY A 270 18.59 5.44 -0.34
N VAL A 271 18.12 6.69 -0.29
CA VAL A 271 17.03 7.17 -1.16
C VAL A 271 17.54 7.36 -2.59
N LYS A 272 18.77 7.87 -2.76
CA LYS A 272 19.40 7.99 -4.09
C LYS A 272 19.56 6.63 -4.76
N THR A 273 20.02 5.62 -4.00
CA THR A 273 20.11 4.24 -4.49
C THR A 273 18.73 3.72 -4.89
N GLU A 274 17.71 3.88 -4.04
CA GLU A 274 16.34 3.45 -4.34
C GLU A 274 15.79 4.09 -5.63
N ILE A 275 15.97 5.40 -5.81
CA ILE A 275 15.53 6.11 -7.02
C ILE A 275 16.30 5.63 -8.25
N SER A 276 17.61 5.43 -8.11
CA SER A 276 18.45 4.90 -9.19
C SER A 276 17.99 3.50 -9.60
N ASP A 277 17.75 2.61 -8.64
CA ASP A 277 17.30 1.24 -8.89
C ASP A 277 15.93 1.22 -9.59
N TRP A 278 15.01 2.11 -9.21
CA TRP A 278 13.73 2.25 -9.90
C TRP A 278 13.92 2.75 -11.33
N TYR A 279 14.73 3.80 -11.51
CA TYR A 279 15.02 4.36 -12.82
C TYR A 279 15.62 3.30 -13.74
N THR A 280 16.65 2.57 -13.29
CA THR A 280 17.28 1.51 -14.09
C THR A 280 16.38 0.30 -14.30
N GLY A 281 15.60 -0.07 -13.28
CA GLY A 281 14.72 -1.23 -13.31
C GLY A 281 13.60 -1.11 -14.33
N MET A 282 13.04 0.09 -14.52
CA MET A 282 11.97 0.33 -15.49
C MET A 282 12.42 0.23 -16.97
N PHE A 283 13.72 0.06 -17.25
CA PHE A 283 14.21 -0.25 -18.59
C PHE A 283 14.26 -1.75 -18.88
N ALA A 284 14.04 -2.61 -17.86
CA ALA A 284 14.05 -4.06 -18.05
C ALA A 284 12.85 -4.53 -18.88
N GLU A 285 11.70 -3.87 -18.76
CA GLU A 285 10.51 -4.13 -19.55
C GLU A 285 10.32 -3.07 -20.64
N ALA A 286 10.18 -3.52 -21.90
CA ALA A 286 10.04 -2.63 -23.03
C ALA A 286 8.79 -1.74 -22.89
N GLY A 287 9.00 -0.43 -22.85
CA GLY A 287 7.92 0.56 -22.78
C GLY A 287 7.39 0.85 -21.38
N GLU A 288 7.84 0.15 -20.32
CA GLU A 288 7.41 0.42 -18.94
C GLU A 288 7.75 1.86 -18.52
N PHE A 289 9.00 2.28 -18.71
CA PHE A 289 9.43 3.62 -18.37
C PHE A 289 8.63 4.73 -19.09
N VAL A 290 8.37 4.56 -20.39
CA VAL A 290 7.57 5.53 -21.17
C VAL A 290 6.11 5.50 -20.73
N GLY A 291 5.56 4.30 -20.49
CA GLY A 291 4.20 4.11 -20.01
C GLY A 291 3.96 4.75 -18.65
N TYR A 292 4.94 4.68 -17.74
CA TYR A 292 4.93 5.40 -16.48
C TYR A 292 4.73 6.90 -16.70
N TRP A 293 5.55 7.52 -17.56
CA TRP A 293 5.47 8.96 -17.84
C TRP A 293 4.17 9.35 -18.55
N GLN A 294 3.69 8.55 -19.51
CA GLN A 294 2.41 8.77 -20.16
C GLN A 294 1.26 8.79 -19.15
N LEU A 295 1.20 7.80 -18.25
CA LEU A 295 0.20 7.74 -17.18
C LEU A 295 0.33 8.95 -16.24
N GLN A 296 1.54 9.23 -15.78
CA GLN A 296 1.80 10.31 -14.85
C GLN A 296 1.45 11.70 -15.41
N MET A 297 1.83 12.00 -16.66
CA MET A 297 1.47 13.25 -17.31
C MET A 297 -0.03 13.34 -17.58
N ARG A 298 -0.69 12.22 -17.86
CA ARG A 298 -2.14 12.19 -18.06
C ARG A 298 -2.90 12.49 -16.79
N LEU A 299 -2.54 11.88 -15.67
CA LEU A 299 -3.15 12.15 -14.37
C LEU A 299 -3.05 13.63 -13.97
N ARG A 300 -2.05 14.32 -14.52
CA ARG A 300 -1.79 15.75 -14.33
C ARG A 300 -2.40 16.63 -15.42
N GLY A 301 -3.19 16.07 -16.33
CA GLY A 301 -3.85 16.80 -17.41
C GLY A 301 -2.92 17.34 -18.50
N LEU A 302 -1.68 16.87 -18.56
CA LEU A 302 -0.66 17.34 -19.52
C LEU A 302 -0.57 16.48 -20.77
N TYR A 303 -1.08 15.25 -20.72
CA TYR A 303 -0.98 14.28 -21.80
C TYR A 303 -2.34 13.67 -22.13
N GLN A 304 -2.67 13.63 -23.42
CA GLN A 304 -3.97 13.14 -23.94
C GLN A 304 -3.85 11.95 -24.90
N GLY A 305 -2.64 11.51 -25.24
CA GLY A 305 -2.41 10.31 -26.08
C GLY A 305 -2.59 9.02 -25.31
N GLU A 306 -2.48 7.85 -25.95
CA GLU A 306 -2.60 6.50 -25.34
C GLU A 306 -1.45 6.22 -24.32
N VAL A 307 -1.70 5.39 -23.28
CA VAL A 307 -0.62 4.87 -22.42
C VAL A 307 -0.21 3.52 -22.98
N ASN A 308 0.74 3.53 -23.91
CA ASN A 308 1.15 2.35 -24.69
C ASN A 308 2.66 2.07 -24.60
N GLY A 309 3.42 2.87 -23.85
CA GLY A 309 4.86 2.71 -23.71
C GLY A 309 5.67 3.15 -24.93
N VAL A 310 5.03 3.75 -25.94
CA VAL A 310 5.69 4.27 -27.15
C VAL A 310 5.74 5.80 -27.06
N PRO A 311 6.93 6.43 -27.15
CA PRO A 311 7.05 7.87 -27.04
C PRO A 311 6.37 8.57 -28.21
N ASP A 312 5.69 9.68 -27.94
CA ASP A 312 5.08 10.53 -28.95
C ASP A 312 5.38 12.02 -28.72
N GLU A 313 4.97 12.86 -29.67
CA GLU A 313 5.20 14.31 -29.60
C GLU A 313 4.44 14.97 -28.44
N ASN A 314 3.26 14.44 -28.09
CA ASN A 314 2.44 14.96 -27.00
C ASN A 314 3.12 14.76 -25.65
N LEU A 315 3.72 13.58 -25.43
CA LEU A 315 4.51 13.28 -24.25
C LEU A 315 5.74 14.20 -24.21
N THR A 316 6.44 14.36 -25.33
CA THR A 316 7.60 15.26 -25.44
C THR A 316 7.25 16.69 -24.97
N LYS A 317 6.14 17.26 -25.45
CA LYS A 317 5.64 18.57 -25.04
C LYS A 317 5.27 18.61 -23.54
N ALA A 318 4.61 17.57 -23.04
CA ALA A 318 4.22 17.45 -21.63
C ALA A 318 5.45 17.44 -20.70
N ILE A 319 6.48 16.67 -21.05
CA ILE A 319 7.73 16.58 -20.28
C ILE A 319 8.46 17.94 -20.26
N MET A 320 8.58 18.59 -21.42
CA MET A 320 9.20 19.92 -21.50
C MET A 320 8.48 20.95 -20.62
N ALA A 321 7.14 20.97 -20.66
CA ALA A 321 6.33 21.87 -19.85
C ALA A 321 6.47 21.57 -18.35
N TYR A 322 6.51 20.29 -17.98
CA TYR A 322 6.66 19.89 -16.59
C TYR A 322 8.06 20.19 -16.03
N ARG A 323 9.13 20.00 -16.83
CA ARG A 323 10.49 20.40 -16.46
C ARG A 323 10.58 21.90 -16.19
N GLU A 324 9.99 22.71 -17.06
CA GLU A 324 9.94 24.17 -16.89
C GLU A 324 9.18 24.55 -15.60
N ALA A 325 8.08 23.88 -15.30
CA ALA A 325 7.32 24.08 -14.06
C ALA A 325 8.10 23.72 -12.78
N LEU A 326 9.08 22.81 -12.89
CA LEU A 326 10.03 22.50 -11.81
C LEU A 326 11.26 23.43 -11.79
N GLY A 327 11.35 24.40 -12.69
CA GLY A 327 12.52 25.28 -12.82
C GLY A 327 13.75 24.60 -13.43
N MET A 328 13.58 23.47 -14.12
CA MET A 328 14.65 22.75 -14.82
C MET A 328 14.81 23.22 -16.26
N GLU A 329 15.95 22.90 -16.88
CA GLU A 329 16.17 23.16 -18.32
C GLU A 329 15.07 22.50 -19.17
N LYS A 330 14.48 23.29 -20.08
CA LYS A 330 13.41 22.87 -20.97
C LYS A 330 13.94 21.96 -22.09
N ASN A 331 13.88 20.66 -21.87
CA ASN A 331 14.18 19.64 -22.87
C ASN A 331 13.26 18.41 -22.68
N ALA A 332 13.36 17.42 -23.56
CA ALA A 332 12.53 16.21 -23.49
C ALA A 332 13.24 15.02 -22.83
N LYS A 333 14.37 15.25 -22.16
CA LYS A 333 15.15 14.17 -21.55
C LYS A 333 14.41 13.63 -20.33
N LEU A 334 14.18 12.34 -20.35
CA LEU A 334 13.71 11.57 -19.19
C LEU A 334 14.94 11.02 -18.45
N ASP A 335 15.78 11.92 -17.95
CA ASP A 335 17.00 11.58 -17.22
C ASP A 335 16.74 11.34 -15.72
N LEU A 336 17.71 10.72 -15.05
CA LEU A 336 17.63 10.45 -13.61
C LEU A 336 17.40 11.74 -12.81
N ALA A 337 18.03 12.85 -13.20
CA ALA A 337 17.86 14.14 -12.54
C ALA A 337 16.40 14.62 -12.56
N PHE A 338 15.73 14.51 -13.71
CA PHE A 338 14.31 14.83 -13.82
C PHE A 338 13.43 13.84 -13.07
N PHE A 339 13.75 12.55 -13.12
CA PHE A 339 13.01 11.54 -12.36
C PHE A 339 13.09 11.80 -10.84
N THR A 340 14.27 12.11 -10.30
CA THR A 340 14.46 12.50 -8.91
C THR A 340 13.70 13.78 -8.56
N ALA A 341 13.82 14.83 -9.38
CA ALA A 341 13.11 16.10 -9.15
C ALA A 341 11.59 15.91 -9.18
N TYR A 342 11.11 15.08 -10.11
CA TYR A 342 9.72 14.73 -10.25
C TYR A 342 9.17 14.00 -9.02
N LEU A 343 9.86 12.96 -8.53
CA LEU A 343 9.47 12.20 -7.35
C LEU A 343 9.48 13.03 -6.06
N ASN A 344 10.25 14.12 -6.02
CA ASN A 344 10.30 15.05 -4.90
C ASN A 344 9.27 16.19 -4.99
N ALA A 345 8.56 16.32 -6.12
CA ALA A 345 7.67 17.45 -6.37
C ALA A 345 6.30 17.27 -5.70
N ASN A 346 5.74 18.37 -5.17
CA ASN A 346 4.32 18.42 -4.84
C ASN A 346 3.50 18.59 -6.12
N HIS A 347 2.92 17.51 -6.62
CA HIS A 347 2.20 17.50 -7.89
C HIS A 347 0.94 18.37 -7.92
N TYR A 348 0.34 18.67 -6.75
CA TYR A 348 -0.78 19.62 -6.69
C TYR A 348 -0.36 21.06 -7.01
N GLU A 349 0.92 21.39 -6.86
CA GLU A 349 1.47 22.72 -7.17
C GLU A 349 2.15 22.78 -8.54
N SER A 350 2.90 21.74 -8.91
CA SER A 350 3.65 21.72 -10.16
C SER A 350 2.78 21.40 -11.38
N ALA A 351 1.74 20.57 -11.24
CA ALA A 351 0.88 20.22 -12.37
C ALA A 351 0.11 21.43 -12.95
N PRO A 352 -0.54 22.30 -12.15
CA PRO A 352 -1.19 23.50 -12.68
C PRO A 352 -0.20 24.44 -13.40
N LYS A 353 0.99 24.64 -12.82
CA LYS A 353 2.06 25.45 -13.46
C LYS A 353 2.46 24.86 -14.82
N ALA A 354 2.64 23.54 -14.90
CA ALA A 354 2.97 22.85 -16.13
C ALA A 354 1.84 22.97 -17.18
N GLN A 355 0.57 22.92 -16.75
CA GLN A 355 -0.58 23.10 -17.64
C GLN A 355 -0.60 24.51 -18.25
N GLU A 356 -0.29 25.54 -17.46
CA GLU A 356 -0.15 26.91 -17.95
C GLU A 356 1.00 27.03 -18.97
N VAL A 357 2.16 26.43 -18.67
CA VAL A 357 3.31 26.42 -19.60
C VAL A 357 2.92 25.76 -20.93
N LEU A 358 2.22 24.62 -20.87
CA LEU A 358 1.78 23.91 -22.06
C LEU A 358 0.76 24.73 -22.87
N ALA A 359 -0.16 25.43 -22.20
CA ALA A 359 -1.17 26.27 -22.85
C ALA A 359 -0.59 27.54 -23.51
N ARG A 360 0.55 28.06 -23.02
CA ARG A 360 1.24 29.22 -23.61
C ARG A 360 1.97 28.89 -24.92
N ALA A 361 2.17 27.60 -25.26
CA ALA A 361 2.86 27.22 -26.48
C ALA A 361 2.00 27.55 -27.73
N PRO A 362 2.54 28.25 -28.75
CA PRO A 362 1.76 28.76 -29.88
C PRO A 362 1.08 27.67 -30.73
N ALA A 363 1.62 26.43 -30.74
CA ALA A 363 0.99 25.29 -31.39
C ALA A 363 -0.16 24.65 -30.58
N ALA A 364 -0.10 24.72 -29.24
CA ALA A 364 -1.12 24.12 -28.37
C ALA A 364 -2.43 24.92 -28.40
N ALA A 365 -2.37 26.25 -28.56
CA ALA A 365 -3.56 27.07 -28.76
C ALA A 365 -4.29 26.75 -30.07
N ALA A 366 -3.55 26.42 -31.13
CA ALA A 366 -4.10 26.04 -32.43
C ALA A 366 -4.64 24.60 -32.45
N GLU A 367 -3.96 23.64 -31.81
CA GLU A 367 -4.46 22.25 -31.63
C GLU A 367 -5.64 22.18 -30.66
N ALA A 368 -5.64 22.96 -29.58
CA ALA A 368 -6.77 23.03 -28.64
C ALA A 368 -7.99 23.70 -29.29
N ALA A 369 -7.80 24.75 -30.10
CA ALA A 369 -8.85 25.34 -30.91
C ALA A 369 -9.37 24.37 -32.00
N ALA A 370 -8.49 23.60 -32.63
CA ALA A 370 -8.89 22.58 -33.62
C ALA A 370 -9.65 21.40 -32.97
N LYS A 371 -9.24 20.94 -31.77
CA LYS A 371 -9.98 19.95 -30.97
C LYS A 371 -11.33 20.49 -30.52
N ALA A 372 -11.41 21.73 -30.05
CA ALA A 372 -12.67 22.38 -29.68
C ALA A 372 -13.65 22.53 -30.86
N VAL A 373 -13.13 22.66 -32.10
CA VAL A 373 -13.94 22.68 -33.33
C VAL A 373 -14.34 21.26 -33.78
N ALA A 374 -13.46 20.26 -33.62
CA ALA A 374 -13.76 18.85 -33.89
C ALA A 374 -14.73 18.23 -32.86
N GLU A 375 -14.84 18.81 -31.66
CA GLU A 375 -15.73 18.36 -30.59
C GLU A 375 -17.22 18.64 -30.81
N LYS A 376 -17.61 19.35 -31.87
CA LYS A 376 -19.02 19.69 -32.15
C LYS A 376 -19.93 18.50 -32.49
N LYS A 377 -19.37 17.30 -32.76
CA LYS A 377 -20.19 16.08 -32.90
C LYS A 377 -20.40 15.46 -31.51
N PRO A 378 -21.66 15.17 -31.10
CA PRO A 378 -21.94 14.58 -29.80
C PRO A 378 -21.19 13.26 -29.67
N LEU A 379 -20.59 13.03 -28.50
CA LEU A 379 -19.92 11.78 -28.21
C LEU A 379 -20.95 10.64 -28.30
N GLY A 380 -20.67 9.66 -29.17
CA GLY A 380 -21.42 8.43 -29.27
C GLY A 380 -20.65 7.27 -28.63
N LEU A 381 -21.38 6.26 -28.15
CA LEU A 381 -20.82 5.04 -27.62
C LEU A 381 -21.60 3.84 -28.17
N LYS A 382 -20.88 2.86 -28.70
CA LYS A 382 -21.44 1.59 -29.14
C LYS A 382 -20.94 0.48 -28.24
N LEU A 383 -21.87 -0.38 -27.82
CA LEU A 383 -21.60 -1.57 -27.01
C LEU A 383 -22.29 -2.75 -27.67
N VAL A 384 -21.51 -3.74 -28.10
CA VAL A 384 -22.04 -4.94 -28.78
C VAL A 384 -21.39 -6.20 -28.26
N SER A 385 -22.13 -7.30 -28.29
CA SER A 385 -21.57 -8.63 -28.03
C SER A 385 -20.80 -9.13 -29.25
N LEU A 386 -19.61 -9.69 -29.03
CA LEU A 386 -18.82 -10.35 -30.07
C LEU A 386 -19.50 -11.62 -30.60
N LYS A 387 -20.44 -12.20 -29.84
CA LYS A 387 -21.30 -13.30 -30.30
C LYS A 387 -22.32 -12.86 -31.36
N GLY A 388 -22.57 -11.56 -31.49
CA GLY A 388 -23.54 -10.99 -32.43
C GLY A 388 -25.00 -11.05 -31.98
N ASN A 389 -25.31 -11.63 -30.82
CA ASN A 389 -26.64 -11.58 -30.22
C ASN A 389 -26.57 -11.42 -28.69
N ASN A 390 -27.74 -11.35 -28.06
CA ASN A 390 -27.89 -11.12 -26.62
C ASN A 390 -28.39 -12.33 -25.82
N LEU A 391 -28.37 -13.52 -26.42
CA LEU A 391 -28.87 -14.76 -25.80
C LEU A 391 -27.70 -15.67 -25.43
N PHE A 392 -27.52 -15.91 -24.14
CA PHE A 392 -26.42 -16.67 -23.57
C PHE A 392 -26.95 -17.88 -22.81
N VAL A 393 -26.17 -18.97 -22.79
CA VAL A 393 -26.43 -20.12 -21.93
C VAL A 393 -25.92 -19.79 -20.52
N LYS A 394 -26.54 -20.36 -19.49
CA LYS A 394 -26.07 -20.26 -18.10
C LYS A 394 -24.56 -20.51 -17.97
N GLY A 395 -23.83 -19.55 -17.41
CA GLY A 395 -22.37 -19.63 -17.23
C GLY A 395 -21.55 -19.39 -18.50
N GLU A 396 -22.17 -19.11 -19.64
CA GLU A 396 -21.46 -18.78 -20.89
C GLU A 396 -20.68 -17.48 -20.74
N GLU A 397 -19.46 -17.45 -21.28
CA GLU A 397 -18.61 -16.26 -21.28
C GLU A 397 -19.17 -15.18 -22.23
N ILE A 398 -19.22 -13.95 -21.73
CA ILE A 398 -19.70 -12.77 -22.44
C ILE A 398 -18.48 -11.95 -22.86
N LYS A 399 -18.32 -11.77 -24.17
CA LYS A 399 -17.31 -10.87 -24.75
C LYS A 399 -17.98 -9.73 -25.48
N LEU A 400 -17.52 -8.52 -25.22
CA LEU A 400 -18.09 -7.27 -25.70
C LEU A 400 -17.05 -6.50 -26.48
N ASN A 401 -17.49 -5.77 -27.50
CA ASN A 401 -16.71 -4.68 -28.09
C ASN A 401 -17.32 -3.35 -27.67
N VAL A 402 -16.46 -2.47 -27.16
CA VAL A 402 -16.80 -1.12 -26.72
C VAL A 402 -16.11 -0.15 -27.67
N GLN A 403 -16.89 0.65 -28.38
CA GLN A 403 -16.39 1.56 -29.40
C GLN A 403 -16.97 2.96 -29.18
N PRO A 404 -16.20 3.92 -28.63
CA PRO A 404 -16.60 5.31 -28.65
C PRO A 404 -16.44 5.89 -30.06
N SER A 405 -17.21 6.93 -30.39
CA SER A 405 -17.20 7.58 -31.72
C SER A 405 -15.93 8.40 -32.02
N LYS A 406 -15.17 8.73 -30.98
CA LYS A 406 -13.88 9.43 -30.95
C LYS A 406 -13.19 9.01 -29.65
N ASP A 407 -11.91 9.31 -29.49
CA ASP A 407 -11.17 8.97 -28.27
C ASP A 407 -11.90 9.51 -27.03
N ALA A 408 -12.16 8.64 -26.06
CA ALA A 408 -12.97 8.97 -24.89
C ALA A 408 -12.60 8.09 -23.69
N TYR A 409 -12.86 8.60 -22.49
CA TYR A 409 -12.71 7.87 -21.24
C TYR A 409 -14.00 7.09 -20.98
N VAL A 410 -13.90 5.76 -20.94
CA VAL A 410 -15.04 4.85 -20.85
C VAL A 410 -15.05 4.10 -19.52
N TYR A 411 -16.24 3.93 -18.97
CA TYR A 411 -16.48 3.23 -17.70
C TYR A 411 -17.65 2.27 -17.89
N CYS A 412 -17.43 0.97 -17.65
CA CYS A 412 -18.45 -0.06 -17.85
C CYS A 412 -18.80 -0.78 -16.54
N PHE A 413 -20.11 -1.00 -16.39
CA PHE A 413 -20.75 -1.55 -15.22
C PHE A 413 -21.67 -2.69 -15.61
N MET A 414 -21.76 -3.71 -14.78
CA MET A 414 -22.72 -4.79 -14.89
C MET A 414 -23.68 -4.71 -13.70
N GLN A 415 -24.98 -4.74 -13.98
CA GLN A 415 -26.02 -5.02 -13.01
C GLN A 415 -26.43 -6.49 -13.16
N ASP A 416 -26.14 -7.27 -12.13
CA ASP A 416 -26.39 -8.71 -12.10
C ASP A 416 -27.87 -9.04 -11.82
N GLU A 417 -28.18 -10.33 -11.69
CA GLU A 417 -29.53 -10.81 -11.46
C GLU A 417 -30.09 -10.48 -10.05
N THR A 418 -29.23 -10.09 -9.12
CA THR A 418 -29.60 -9.62 -7.77
C THR A 418 -29.73 -8.10 -7.69
N LYS A 419 -29.58 -7.41 -8.82
CA LYS A 419 -29.51 -5.94 -8.94
C LYS A 419 -28.23 -5.32 -8.37
N ALA A 420 -27.27 -6.12 -7.93
CA ALA A 420 -25.98 -5.62 -7.51
C ALA A 420 -25.21 -5.09 -8.74
N ILE A 421 -24.51 -3.97 -8.56
CA ILE A 421 -23.78 -3.30 -9.64
C ILE A 421 -22.30 -3.42 -9.39
N GLN A 422 -21.54 -3.80 -10.41
CA GLN A 422 -20.09 -3.91 -10.34
C GLN A 422 -19.45 -3.17 -11.50
N ARG A 423 -18.39 -2.41 -11.23
CA ARG A 423 -17.54 -1.85 -12.29
C ARG A 423 -16.58 -2.93 -12.77
N PHE A 424 -16.57 -3.21 -14.07
CA PHE A 424 -15.59 -4.11 -14.68
C PHE A 424 -14.63 -3.40 -15.64
N PHE A 425 -14.86 -2.12 -15.96
CA PHE A 425 -13.90 -1.31 -16.73
C PHE A 425 -13.97 0.18 -16.34
N PRO A 426 -12.83 0.91 -16.26
CA PRO A 426 -11.48 0.37 -16.13
C PRO A 426 -11.38 -0.52 -14.89
N ASN A 427 -10.36 -1.36 -14.80
CA ASN A 427 -10.20 -2.30 -13.69
C ASN A 427 -8.72 -2.52 -13.35
N ARG A 428 -8.44 -3.39 -12.40
CA ARG A 428 -7.08 -3.67 -11.93
C ARG A 428 -6.12 -4.19 -12.99
N PHE A 429 -6.63 -4.88 -14.02
CA PHE A 429 -5.86 -5.46 -15.12
C PHE A 429 -5.70 -4.49 -16.29
N GLN A 430 -6.60 -3.49 -16.41
CA GLN A 430 -6.51 -2.41 -17.38
C GLN A 430 -7.01 -1.12 -16.73
N ARG A 431 -6.05 -0.35 -16.18
CA ARG A 431 -6.33 0.86 -15.40
C ARG A 431 -6.64 2.07 -16.27
N ASP A 432 -6.16 2.07 -17.51
CA ASP A 432 -6.42 3.14 -18.45
C ASP A 432 -7.87 3.08 -18.96
N ALA A 433 -8.66 4.11 -18.66
CA ALA A 433 -10.03 4.28 -19.12
C ALA A 433 -10.13 4.85 -20.55
N LEU A 434 -9.04 5.41 -21.10
CA LEU A 434 -9.05 5.99 -22.44
C LEU A 434 -9.13 4.87 -23.49
N ILE A 435 -10.18 4.93 -24.30
CA ILE A 435 -10.38 4.03 -25.44
C ILE A 435 -10.29 4.85 -26.73
N SER A 436 -9.49 4.36 -27.69
CA SER A 436 -9.43 4.96 -29.01
C SER A 436 -10.75 4.78 -29.76
N GLY A 437 -11.27 5.87 -30.32
CA GLY A 437 -12.46 5.84 -31.17
C GLY A 437 -12.26 5.15 -32.51
N ALA A 438 -11.00 4.90 -32.91
CA ALA A 438 -10.67 4.19 -34.15
C ALA A 438 -10.54 2.68 -33.94
N LYS A 439 -9.98 2.25 -32.80
CA LYS A 439 -9.71 0.82 -32.50
C LYS A 439 -10.80 0.16 -31.65
N GLY A 440 -11.40 0.91 -30.73
CA GLY A 440 -12.28 0.35 -29.71
C GLY A 440 -11.53 -0.51 -28.71
N LEU A 441 -12.27 -1.28 -27.92
CA LEU A 441 -11.73 -2.21 -26.94
C LEU A 441 -12.62 -3.44 -26.80
N ASP A 442 -12.01 -4.62 -26.85
CA ASP A 442 -12.68 -5.87 -26.51
C ASP A 442 -12.56 -6.13 -25.00
N LEU A 443 -13.69 -6.49 -24.38
CA LEU A 443 -13.85 -6.72 -22.94
C LEU A 443 -14.63 -8.02 -22.67
N PRO A 444 -14.06 -9.01 -21.97
CA PRO A 444 -12.63 -9.15 -21.66
C PRO A 444 -11.79 -9.43 -22.93
N GLY A 445 -10.66 -8.76 -23.07
CA GLY A 445 -9.64 -9.00 -24.10
C GLY A 445 -8.60 -10.02 -23.62
N THR A 446 -7.34 -9.63 -23.56
CA THR A 446 -6.24 -10.41 -22.94
C THR A 446 -6.20 -10.29 -21.40
N GLN A 447 -7.19 -9.60 -20.81
CA GLN A 447 -7.21 -9.34 -19.37
C GLN A 447 -7.65 -10.58 -18.56
N LYS A 448 -7.21 -10.68 -17.31
CA LYS A 448 -7.42 -11.86 -16.45
C LYS A 448 -8.69 -11.82 -15.63
N PHE A 449 -9.80 -11.52 -16.27
CA PHE A 449 -11.12 -11.64 -15.68
C PHE A 449 -12.08 -12.19 -16.73
N LYS A 450 -13.16 -12.80 -16.25
CA LYS A 450 -14.24 -13.27 -17.12
C LYS A 450 -15.54 -12.61 -16.72
N ILE A 451 -16.34 -12.28 -17.72
CA ILE A 451 -17.73 -11.90 -17.54
C ILE A 451 -18.53 -13.13 -17.97
N ASN A 452 -19.26 -13.75 -17.05
CA ASN A 452 -20.06 -14.94 -17.35
C ASN A 452 -21.54 -14.59 -17.15
N ALA A 453 -22.40 -15.13 -18.01
CA ALA A 453 -23.84 -15.06 -17.83
C ALA A 453 -24.24 -15.78 -16.53
N ASN A 454 -25.16 -15.19 -15.76
CA ASN A 454 -25.61 -15.78 -14.50
C ASN A 454 -26.14 -17.22 -14.65
N THR A 455 -26.04 -18.00 -13.58
CA THR A 455 -26.51 -19.40 -13.58
C THR A 455 -28.01 -19.53 -13.28
N LYS A 456 -28.68 -18.44 -12.89
CA LYS A 456 -30.11 -18.43 -12.53
C LYS A 456 -31.05 -18.33 -13.74
N GLY A 457 -30.53 -18.03 -14.94
CA GLY A 457 -31.36 -17.83 -16.13
C GLY A 457 -32.13 -16.51 -16.12
N LEU A 458 -31.68 -15.53 -15.32
CA LEU A 458 -32.30 -14.23 -15.21
C LEU A 458 -31.62 -13.22 -16.14
N GLN A 459 -32.28 -12.09 -16.37
CA GLN A 459 -31.72 -11.03 -17.23
C GLN A 459 -30.71 -10.18 -16.44
N GLU A 460 -29.58 -9.88 -17.06
CA GLU A 460 -28.57 -8.94 -16.56
C GLU A 460 -28.46 -7.74 -17.51
N THR A 461 -27.91 -6.63 -17.02
CA THR A 461 -27.73 -5.42 -17.85
C THR A 461 -26.34 -4.88 -17.70
N ILE A 462 -25.68 -4.63 -18.83
CA ILE A 462 -24.39 -3.98 -18.90
C ILE A 462 -24.60 -2.55 -19.39
N ALA A 463 -23.99 -1.58 -18.73
CA ALA A 463 -24.02 -0.18 -19.13
C ALA A 463 -22.60 0.38 -19.17
N CYS A 464 -22.24 1.01 -20.28
CA CYS A 464 -21.00 1.77 -20.42
C CYS A 464 -21.31 3.25 -20.59
N TYR A 465 -20.44 4.09 -20.03
CA TYR A 465 -20.50 5.54 -20.10
C TYR A 465 -19.20 6.08 -20.66
N ALA A 466 -19.25 7.02 -21.60
CA ALA A 466 -18.08 7.65 -22.17
C ALA A 466 -18.10 9.17 -21.91
N THR A 467 -16.92 9.72 -21.62
CA THR A 467 -16.72 11.13 -21.28
C THR A 467 -15.47 11.68 -21.98
N ALA A 468 -15.41 13.00 -22.18
CA ALA A 468 -14.30 13.65 -22.89
C ALA A 468 -13.02 13.79 -22.05
N ARG A 469 -13.14 13.76 -20.71
CA ARG A 469 -12.02 13.84 -19.75
C ARG A 469 -12.09 12.67 -18.77
N ASP A 470 -10.97 12.31 -18.13
CA ASP A 470 -11.03 11.36 -17.02
C ASP A 470 -11.79 12.01 -15.86
N VAL A 471 -12.91 11.41 -15.47
CA VAL A 471 -13.80 11.89 -14.40
C VAL A 471 -13.77 10.99 -13.17
N PHE A 472 -12.95 9.95 -13.16
CA PHE A 472 -13.04 8.92 -12.13
C PHE A 472 -12.82 9.45 -10.72
N ALA A 473 -11.86 10.36 -10.54
CA ALA A 473 -11.54 10.97 -9.24
C ALA A 473 -12.66 11.87 -8.70
N ASP A 474 -13.52 12.38 -9.59
CA ASP A 474 -14.63 13.26 -9.25
C ASP A 474 -15.93 12.47 -8.95
N LEU A 475 -15.97 11.17 -9.25
CA LEU A 475 -17.13 10.32 -9.01
C LEU A 475 -17.34 10.08 -7.51
N PRO A 476 -18.61 10.02 -7.04
CA PRO A 476 -18.87 9.69 -5.65
C PRO A 476 -18.39 8.26 -5.33
N PRO A 477 -18.03 7.97 -4.07
CA PRO A 477 -17.56 6.64 -3.68
C PRO A 477 -18.55 5.50 -3.95
N SER A 478 -19.85 5.79 -4.05
CA SER A 478 -20.86 4.80 -4.43
C SER A 478 -20.75 4.31 -5.88
N VAL A 479 -19.98 5.01 -6.73
CA VAL A 479 -19.81 4.73 -8.17
C VAL A 479 -18.35 4.50 -8.53
N GLY A 480 -17.45 5.34 -8.03
CA GLY A 480 -16.02 5.32 -8.35
C GLY A 480 -15.15 4.46 -7.43
N SER A 481 -15.72 3.53 -6.66
CA SER A 481 -14.94 2.69 -5.73
C SER A 481 -14.84 1.26 -6.17
N GLY A 482 -13.63 0.71 -6.18
CA GLY A 482 -13.38 -0.71 -6.40
C GLY A 482 -13.77 -1.21 -7.80
N ASP A 483 -13.07 -2.24 -8.24
CA ASP A 483 -13.40 -3.02 -9.43
C ASP A 483 -13.88 -4.41 -9.01
N PHE A 484 -14.88 -4.92 -9.74
CA PHE A 484 -15.52 -6.22 -9.53
C PHE A 484 -16.14 -6.41 -8.13
N GLU A 485 -16.50 -5.31 -7.50
CA GLU A 485 -17.18 -5.32 -6.21
C GLU A 485 -18.57 -4.72 -6.35
N THR A 486 -19.44 -5.16 -5.44
CA THR A 486 -20.77 -4.56 -5.33
C THR A 486 -20.63 -3.11 -4.89
N LEU A 487 -20.98 -2.21 -5.80
CA LEU A 487 -21.01 -0.78 -5.59
C LEU A 487 -22.19 -0.40 -4.70
N GLY A 488 -22.08 0.76 -4.03
CA GLY A 488 -23.16 1.32 -3.22
C GLY A 488 -24.32 1.94 -4.03
N ALA A 489 -24.20 2.00 -5.35
CA ALA A 489 -25.26 2.47 -6.24
C ALA A 489 -26.42 1.45 -6.30
N LYS A 490 -27.66 1.93 -6.28
CA LYS A 490 -28.86 1.07 -6.25
C LYS A 490 -29.36 0.72 -7.65
N SER A 491 -29.04 1.54 -8.64
CA SER A 491 -29.48 1.35 -10.02
C SER A 491 -28.45 1.88 -11.03
N LEU A 492 -28.51 1.38 -12.27
CA LEU A 492 -27.71 1.94 -13.37
C LEU A 492 -28.10 3.40 -13.68
N ASN A 493 -29.32 3.82 -13.33
CA ASN A 493 -29.72 5.23 -13.44
C ASN A 493 -28.97 6.10 -12.42
N ASP A 494 -28.68 5.58 -11.22
CA ASP A 494 -27.87 6.29 -10.23
C ASP A 494 -26.44 6.48 -10.74
N ILE A 495 -25.89 5.45 -11.40
CA ILE A 495 -24.57 5.52 -12.06
C ILE A 495 -24.60 6.63 -13.12
N LYS A 496 -25.60 6.61 -14.01
CA LYS A 496 -25.76 7.62 -15.06
C LYS A 496 -25.85 9.04 -14.46
N ALA A 497 -26.66 9.23 -13.42
CA ALA A 497 -26.82 10.52 -12.77
C ALA A 497 -25.50 11.03 -12.15
N ALA A 498 -24.67 10.14 -11.62
CA ALA A 498 -23.33 10.51 -11.13
C ALA A 498 -22.41 10.99 -12.26
N PHE A 499 -22.42 10.31 -13.42
CA PHE A 499 -21.67 10.76 -14.59
C PHE A 499 -22.19 12.09 -15.13
N ASP A 500 -23.50 12.26 -15.25
CA ASP A 500 -24.12 13.50 -15.72
C ASP A 500 -23.76 14.68 -14.79
N LYS A 501 -23.68 14.45 -13.48
CA LYS A 501 -23.29 15.48 -12.50
C LYS A 501 -21.84 15.96 -12.66
N VAL A 502 -20.94 15.04 -13.01
CA VAL A 502 -19.48 15.31 -13.04
C VAL A 502 -18.98 15.74 -14.42
N ALA A 503 -19.55 15.18 -15.47
CA ALA A 503 -19.18 15.44 -16.87
C ALA A 503 -20.16 16.39 -17.59
N GLY A 504 -21.29 16.74 -16.96
CA GLY A 504 -22.34 17.57 -17.56
C GLY A 504 -23.08 16.84 -18.70
N ASN A 505 -23.63 17.60 -19.65
CA ASN A 505 -24.41 17.08 -20.78
C ASN A 505 -23.58 16.34 -21.86
N ALA A 506 -22.29 16.08 -21.61
CA ALA A 506 -21.35 15.50 -22.57
C ALA A 506 -21.10 13.98 -22.36
N VAL A 507 -22.02 13.28 -21.68
CA VAL A 507 -21.91 11.84 -21.42
C VAL A 507 -22.61 11.05 -22.52
N ALA A 508 -21.88 10.14 -23.16
CA ALA A 508 -22.48 9.11 -24.00
C ALA A 508 -22.75 7.85 -23.17
N ALA A 509 -23.86 7.16 -23.41
CA ALA A 509 -24.18 5.92 -22.72
C ALA A 509 -24.61 4.84 -23.72
N ALA A 510 -24.23 3.59 -23.44
CA ALA A 510 -24.65 2.42 -24.21
C ALA A 510 -24.99 1.28 -23.27
N ASN A 511 -26.14 0.64 -23.50
CA ASN A 511 -26.61 -0.48 -22.69
C ASN A 511 -26.68 -1.76 -23.52
N PHE A 512 -26.33 -2.87 -22.90
CA PHE A 512 -26.45 -4.21 -23.45
C PHE A 512 -27.16 -5.12 -22.46
N THR A 513 -28.32 -5.61 -22.86
CA THR A 513 -29.09 -6.58 -22.08
C THR A 513 -28.57 -7.98 -22.33
N VAL A 514 -28.26 -8.74 -21.29
CA VAL A 514 -27.88 -10.15 -21.37
C VAL A 514 -29.13 -10.99 -21.04
N ARG A 515 -29.63 -11.76 -22.00
CA ARG A 515 -30.69 -12.75 -21.78
C ARG A 515 -30.07 -14.12 -21.59
N VAL A 516 -30.47 -14.83 -20.54
CA VAL A 516 -29.90 -16.14 -20.21
C VAL A 516 -30.96 -17.23 -20.36
N ARG A 517 -30.60 -18.32 -21.04
CA ARG A 517 -31.43 -19.53 -21.20
C ARG A 517 -30.82 -20.75 -20.51
#